data_AF-A0A2A2I1X9-F1
#
_entry.id   AF-A0A2A2I1X9-F1
#
_cell.length_a   1.000
_cell.length_b   1.000
_cell.length_c   1.000
_cell.angle_alpha   90.00
_cell.angle_beta   90.00
_cell.angle_gamma   90.00
#
_symmetry.space_group_name_H-M   'P 1'
#
loop_
_entity.id
_entity.type
_entity.pdbx_description
1 polymer ?
#
loop_
_entity_poly.entity_id
_entity_poly.type
_entity_poly.pdbx_seq_one_letter_code
_entity_poly.pdbx_strand_id
1 'polypeptide(L)'
;MPDEELEKYGFISAHIGYDLAKSLSDNVFTVLRNPFDRVVSLYYYWRSVEGDRGGPVIAKESRNFEEFLEVKKAPVIVDIFNAQTWQLAHGHEGYTRKKLRGAYTEDQLLQKAKENLEQLSVVGVQDNLGLFLQRINQKFGWNVNEILESNRNKERPKIDDVPVRTKRKIYDLVYLDLELYFFAQKLADY
;
A
#
# COMPACT_ATOMS: atom_id res chain seq x y z
N MET A 1 -17.76 -11.65 -10.19
CA MET A 1 -18.53 -10.96 -11.26
C MET A 1 -18.13 -11.60 -12.57
N PRO A 2 -19.08 -11.92 -13.46
CA PRO A 2 -18.74 -12.35 -14.80
C PRO A 2 -18.02 -11.22 -15.56
N ASP A 3 -17.05 -11.58 -16.40
CA ASP A 3 -16.14 -10.65 -17.08
C ASP A 3 -16.89 -9.56 -17.88
N GLU A 4 -18.05 -9.90 -18.46
CA GLU A 4 -18.91 -8.98 -19.22
C GLU A 4 -19.44 -7.77 -18.42
N GLU A 5 -19.56 -7.88 -17.09
CA GLU A 5 -19.95 -6.71 -16.27
C GLU A 5 -18.79 -5.75 -16.02
N LEU A 6 -17.55 -6.27 -15.98
CA LEU A 6 -16.36 -5.46 -15.71
C LEU A 6 -15.91 -4.68 -16.95
N GLU A 7 -16.15 -5.22 -18.15
CA GLU A 7 -15.86 -4.55 -19.43
C GLU A 7 -16.58 -3.20 -19.61
N LYS A 8 -17.63 -2.94 -18.84
CA LYS A 8 -18.39 -1.67 -18.88
C LYS A 8 -17.67 -0.51 -18.18
N TYR A 9 -16.64 -0.78 -17.38
CA TYR A 9 -15.94 0.23 -16.60
C TYR A 9 -14.63 0.62 -17.28
N GLY A 10 -14.43 1.93 -17.52
CA GLY A 10 -13.17 2.46 -18.05
C GLY A 10 -12.03 2.51 -17.03
N PHE A 11 -12.33 2.31 -15.74
CA PHE A 11 -11.37 2.30 -14.65
C PHE A 11 -11.91 1.54 -13.44
N ILE A 12 -11.07 0.69 -12.84
CA ILE A 12 -11.37 -0.07 -11.62
C ILE A 12 -10.33 0.29 -10.56
N SER A 13 -10.78 0.73 -9.39
CA SER A 13 -9.92 0.98 -8.22
C SER A 13 -10.50 0.30 -7.00
N ALA A 14 -9.69 -0.49 -6.31
CA ALA A 14 -10.09 -1.23 -5.12
C ALA A 14 -8.86 -1.60 -4.28
N HIS A 15 -9.09 -1.99 -3.01
CA HIS A 15 -8.06 -2.58 -2.16
C HIS A 15 -7.81 -4.06 -2.53
N ILE A 16 -7.23 -4.28 -3.72
CA ILE A 16 -6.93 -5.61 -4.27
C ILE A 16 -5.43 -5.80 -4.49
N GLY A 17 -4.98 -7.05 -4.55
CA GLY A 17 -3.59 -7.37 -4.87
C GLY A 17 -3.36 -7.66 -6.34
N TYR A 18 -2.08 -7.85 -6.69
CA TYR A 18 -1.61 -8.07 -8.05
C TYR A 18 -2.30 -9.23 -8.76
N ASP A 19 -2.48 -10.38 -8.10
CA ASP A 19 -3.04 -11.58 -8.74
C ASP A 19 -4.45 -11.29 -9.30
N LEU A 20 -5.27 -10.58 -8.52
CA LEU A 20 -6.61 -10.17 -8.96
C LEU A 20 -6.55 -9.00 -9.95
N ALA A 21 -5.73 -7.98 -9.70
CA ALA A 21 -5.63 -6.84 -10.61
C ALA A 21 -5.21 -7.28 -12.03
N LYS A 22 -4.23 -8.19 -12.12
CA LYS A 22 -3.70 -8.71 -13.38
C LYS A 22 -4.67 -9.67 -14.08
N SER A 23 -5.52 -10.39 -13.34
CA SER A 23 -6.59 -11.18 -13.97
C SER A 23 -7.70 -10.31 -14.56
N LEU A 24 -7.85 -9.07 -14.09
CA LEU A 24 -8.87 -8.13 -14.57
C LEU A 24 -8.38 -7.29 -15.75
N SER A 25 -7.09 -6.98 -15.85
CA SER A 25 -6.54 -6.18 -16.93
C SER A 25 -5.03 -6.35 -17.07
N ASP A 26 -4.53 -6.14 -18.29
CA ASP A 26 -3.10 -5.93 -18.53
C ASP A 26 -2.63 -4.50 -18.19
N ASN A 27 -3.57 -3.54 -18.17
CA ASN A 27 -3.31 -2.12 -17.93
C ASN A 27 -3.40 -1.77 -16.45
N VAL A 28 -2.58 -2.42 -15.62
CA VAL A 28 -2.53 -2.18 -14.18
C VAL A 28 -1.46 -1.13 -13.87
N PHE A 29 -1.76 -0.21 -12.97
CA PHE A 29 -0.80 0.75 -12.44
C PHE A 29 -0.96 0.88 -10.93
N THR A 30 0.07 1.43 -10.27
CA THR A 30 0.06 1.63 -8.82
C THR A 30 0.89 2.85 -8.42
N VAL A 31 0.68 3.30 -7.18
CA VAL A 31 1.53 4.29 -6.51
C VAL A 31 1.93 3.73 -5.15
N LEU A 32 3.23 3.58 -4.91
CA LEU A 32 3.73 3.18 -3.59
C LEU A 32 3.97 4.41 -2.72
N ARG A 33 3.94 4.18 -1.40
CA ARG A 33 4.24 5.20 -0.39
C ARG A 33 5.40 4.73 0.48
N ASN A 34 6.21 5.67 0.95
CA ASN A 34 7.21 5.40 1.97
C ASN A 34 6.55 4.63 3.13
N PRO A 35 7.02 3.41 3.44
CA PRO A 35 6.28 2.53 4.34
C PRO A 35 6.22 3.04 5.78
N PHE A 36 7.21 3.82 6.22
CA PHE A 36 7.16 4.45 7.53
C PHE A 36 6.03 5.47 7.61
N ASP A 37 5.99 6.35 6.60
CA ASP A 37 4.97 7.37 6.51
C ASP A 37 3.56 6.77 6.33
N ARG A 38 3.47 5.65 5.59
CA ARG A 38 2.24 4.88 5.39
C ARG A 38 1.67 4.34 6.70
N VAL A 39 2.50 3.73 7.56
CA VAL A 39 2.05 3.18 8.86
C VAL A 39 1.57 4.29 9.80
N VAL A 40 2.29 5.41 9.86
CA VAL A 40 1.84 6.59 10.62
C VAL A 40 0.50 7.08 10.05
N SER A 41 0.40 7.26 8.72
CA SER A 41 -0.84 7.68 8.07
C SER A 41 -2.02 6.79 8.40
N LEU A 42 -1.82 5.47 8.36
CA LEU A 42 -2.87 4.48 8.61
C LEU A 42 -3.45 4.64 10.02
N TYR A 43 -2.58 4.73 11.04
CA TYR A 43 -3.02 4.88 12.43
C TYR A 43 -3.90 6.13 12.62
N TYR A 44 -3.43 7.28 12.17
CA TYR A 44 -4.15 8.54 12.33
C TYR A 44 -5.43 8.58 11.49
N TYR A 45 -5.42 8.01 10.29
CA TYR A 45 -6.62 7.85 9.46
C TYR A 45 -7.67 6.97 10.15
N TRP A 46 -7.27 5.80 10.65
CA TRP A 46 -8.15 4.88 11.37
C TRP A 46 -8.74 5.45 12.65
N ARG A 47 -8.01 6.35 13.34
CA ARG A 47 -8.57 7.12 14.45
C ARG A 47 -9.59 8.17 14.02
N SER A 48 -9.44 8.76 12.84
CA SER A 48 -10.33 9.84 12.35
C SER A 48 -11.61 9.36 11.68
N VAL A 49 -11.61 8.17 11.07
CA VAL A 49 -12.79 7.67 10.36
C VAL A 49 -13.80 7.02 11.29
N GLU A 50 -15.08 7.09 10.95
CA GLU A 50 -16.10 6.26 11.57
C GLU A 50 -15.87 4.79 11.22
N GLY A 51 -16.14 3.90 12.18
CA GLY A 51 -15.92 2.47 12.03
C GLY A 51 -16.24 1.75 13.32
N ASP A 52 -17.04 0.70 13.21
CA ASP A 52 -17.54 -0.15 14.30
C ASP A 52 -16.83 -1.51 14.36
N ARG A 53 -15.89 -1.76 13.44
CA ARG A 53 -15.10 -3.00 13.37
C ARG A 53 -13.69 -2.79 12.81
N GLY A 54 -12.83 -3.78 13.02
CA GLY A 54 -11.52 -3.89 12.36
C GLY A 54 -10.47 -2.87 12.83
N GLY A 55 -9.60 -2.45 11.90
CA GLY A 55 -8.50 -1.51 12.14
C GLY A 55 -8.92 -0.20 12.82
N PRO A 56 -9.97 0.51 12.38
CA PRO A 56 -10.46 1.74 13.00
C PRO A 56 -10.77 1.61 14.50
N VAL A 57 -11.52 0.58 14.90
CA VAL A 57 -11.83 0.33 16.32
C VAL A 57 -10.56 0.11 17.13
N ILE A 58 -9.68 -0.75 16.64
CA ILE A 58 -8.44 -1.09 17.35
C ILE A 58 -7.51 0.13 17.48
N ALA A 59 -7.44 0.98 16.45
CA ALA A 59 -6.64 2.21 16.49
C ALA A 59 -7.18 3.22 17.50
N LYS A 60 -8.51 3.31 17.66
CA LYS A 60 -9.18 4.16 18.68
C LYS A 60 -9.04 3.61 20.09
N GLU A 61 -9.06 2.29 20.25
CA GLU A 61 -8.87 1.61 21.55
C GLU A 61 -7.42 1.67 22.03
N SER A 62 -6.46 1.74 21.09
CA SER A 62 -5.04 1.92 21.42
C SER A 62 -4.80 3.31 22.01
N ARG A 63 -4.19 3.39 23.19
CA ARG A 63 -3.96 4.66 23.89
C ARG A 63 -3.04 5.60 23.12
N ASN A 64 -2.08 5.03 22.41
CA ASN A 64 -1.12 5.76 21.59
C ASN A 64 -0.62 4.92 20.41
N PHE A 65 0.18 5.55 19.55
CA PHE A 65 0.74 4.91 18.35
C PHE A 65 1.69 3.75 18.68
N GLU A 66 2.47 3.83 19.77
CA GLU A 66 3.39 2.74 20.14
C GLU A 66 2.63 1.47 20.55
N GLU A 67 1.51 1.60 21.26
CA GLU A 67 0.64 0.47 21.60
C GLU A 67 -0.02 -0.14 20.36
N PHE A 68 -0.42 0.70 19.41
CA PHE A 68 -0.98 0.23 18.14
C PHE A 68 0.01 -0.62 17.32
N LEU A 69 1.30 -0.28 17.31
CA LEU A 69 2.34 -1.05 16.60
C LEU A 69 2.55 -2.47 17.17
N GLU A 70 2.17 -2.70 18.43
CA GLU A 70 2.26 -4.01 19.06
C GLU A 70 1.10 -4.93 18.69
N VAL A 71 0.02 -4.41 18.08
CA VAL A 71 -1.15 -5.22 17.74
C VAL A 71 -0.83 -6.23 16.63
N LYS A 72 -1.02 -7.51 16.94
CA LYS A 72 -0.84 -8.63 15.98
C LYS A 72 -2.16 -9.22 15.46
N LYS A 73 -3.30 -8.57 15.75
CA LYS A 73 -4.62 -9.03 15.28
C LYS A 73 -4.71 -8.92 13.76
N ALA A 74 -5.35 -9.90 13.12
CA ALA A 74 -5.50 -9.97 11.67
C ALA A 74 -5.99 -8.65 11.01
N PRO A 75 -7.01 -7.93 11.53
CA PRO A 75 -7.52 -6.70 10.92
C PRO A 75 -6.55 -5.50 10.95
N VAL A 76 -5.42 -5.62 11.63
CA VAL A 76 -4.39 -4.57 11.70
C VAL A 76 -3.13 -5.04 11.00
N ILE A 77 -2.71 -6.27 11.28
CA ILE A 77 -1.41 -6.76 10.79
C ILE A 77 -1.38 -6.91 9.27
N VAL A 78 -2.51 -7.20 8.61
CA VAL A 78 -2.56 -7.29 7.13
C VAL A 78 -2.34 -5.93 6.46
N ASP A 79 -2.77 -4.85 7.10
CA ASP A 79 -2.56 -3.49 6.59
C ASP A 79 -1.19 -2.92 6.99
N ILE A 80 -0.46 -3.56 7.90
CA ILE A 80 0.83 -3.06 8.39
C ILE A 80 1.99 -3.91 7.88
N PHE A 81 1.99 -5.20 8.21
CA PHE A 81 3.15 -6.06 8.02
C PHE A 81 3.44 -6.32 6.54
N ASN A 82 4.53 -5.73 6.05
CA ASN A 82 4.98 -5.78 4.66
C ASN A 82 3.80 -5.72 3.66
N ALA A 83 2.87 -4.79 3.92
CA ALA A 83 1.56 -4.79 3.29
C ALA A 83 1.63 -4.51 1.79
N GLN A 84 2.51 -3.58 1.37
CA GLN A 84 2.70 -3.27 -0.05
C GLN A 84 3.33 -4.47 -0.77
N THR A 85 4.31 -5.12 -0.14
CA THR A 85 4.99 -6.32 -0.67
C THR A 85 4.03 -7.47 -0.87
N TRP A 86 3.21 -7.79 0.13
CA TRP A 86 2.19 -8.84 0.01
C TRP A 86 1.14 -8.52 -1.05
N GLN A 87 0.69 -7.27 -1.10
CA GLN A 87 -0.30 -6.83 -2.09
C GLN A 87 0.24 -6.94 -3.51
N LEU A 88 1.52 -6.59 -3.73
CA LEU A 88 2.16 -6.64 -5.05
C LEU A 88 2.66 -8.04 -5.44
N ALA A 89 3.08 -8.87 -4.48
CA ALA A 89 3.42 -10.26 -4.78
C ALA A 89 2.18 -11.09 -5.10
N HIS A 90 1.07 -10.82 -4.41
CA HIS A 90 -0.14 -11.64 -4.49
C HIS A 90 -1.42 -10.82 -4.25
N GLY A 91 -1.69 -10.52 -2.97
CA GLY A 91 -3.01 -10.30 -2.44
C GLY A 91 -2.96 -9.53 -1.13
N HIS A 92 -3.92 -8.64 -0.94
CA HIS A 92 -4.05 -7.89 0.31
C HIS A 92 -4.70 -8.73 1.43
N GLU A 93 -5.60 -9.64 1.07
CA GLU A 93 -6.47 -10.36 2.00
C GLU A 93 -5.73 -11.28 2.98
N GLY A 94 -6.18 -11.28 4.23
CA GLY A 94 -5.63 -12.14 5.28
C GLY A 94 -5.75 -13.64 4.97
N TYR A 95 -6.79 -14.07 4.25
CA TYR A 95 -6.95 -15.46 3.81
C TYR A 95 -5.84 -15.88 2.85
N THR A 96 -5.56 -15.07 1.82
CA THR A 96 -4.49 -15.32 0.86
C THR A 96 -3.13 -15.40 1.54
N ARG A 97 -2.81 -14.43 2.42
CA ARG A 97 -1.56 -14.46 3.19
C ARG A 97 -1.45 -15.69 4.09
N LYS A 98 -2.55 -16.10 4.72
CA LYS A 98 -2.59 -17.31 5.56
C LYS A 98 -2.35 -18.57 4.73
N LYS A 99 -2.96 -18.68 3.54
CA LYS A 99 -2.79 -19.81 2.62
C LYS A 99 -1.36 -19.94 2.11
N LEU A 100 -0.71 -18.81 1.85
CA LEU A 100 0.67 -18.74 1.34
C LEU A 100 1.72 -18.69 2.46
N ARG A 101 1.31 -18.78 3.72
CA ARG A 101 2.23 -18.74 4.85
C ARG A 101 3.19 -19.92 4.80
N GLY A 102 4.48 -19.64 4.80
CA GLY A 102 5.53 -20.66 4.70
C GLY A 102 5.77 -21.19 3.28
N ALA A 103 5.03 -20.71 2.27
CA ALA A 103 5.28 -21.05 0.87
C ALA A 103 6.47 -20.26 0.28
N TYR A 104 6.85 -19.15 0.92
CA TYR A 104 7.92 -18.27 0.46
C TYR A 104 8.86 -17.93 1.62
N THR A 105 10.15 -17.83 1.31
CA THR A 105 11.06 -17.00 2.10
C THR A 105 10.74 -15.52 1.86
N GLU A 106 11.26 -14.68 2.74
CA GLU A 106 11.08 -13.22 2.64
C GLU A 106 11.70 -12.66 1.35
N ASP A 107 12.88 -13.16 0.97
CA ASP A 107 13.54 -12.82 -0.30
C ASP A 107 12.71 -13.23 -1.51
N GLN A 108 12.12 -14.43 -1.49
CA GLN A 108 11.26 -14.90 -2.59
C GLN A 108 10.00 -14.04 -2.71
N LEU A 109 9.39 -13.67 -1.58
CA LEU A 109 8.21 -12.81 -1.58
C LEU A 109 8.54 -11.41 -2.12
N LEU A 110 9.66 -10.82 -1.69
CA LEU A 110 10.13 -9.52 -2.17
C LEU A 110 10.47 -9.56 -3.65
N GLN A 111 11.19 -10.60 -4.09
CA GLN A 111 11.55 -10.78 -5.49
C GLN A 111 10.31 -10.88 -6.37
N LYS A 112 9.31 -11.67 -5.94
CA LYS A 112 8.03 -11.77 -6.64
C LYS A 112 7.30 -10.42 -6.73
N ALA A 113 7.31 -9.63 -5.66
CA ALA A 113 6.73 -8.29 -5.68
C ALA A 113 7.43 -7.35 -6.66
N LYS A 114 8.77 -7.40 -6.74
CA LYS A 114 9.58 -6.62 -7.68
C LYS A 114 9.29 -7.01 -9.13
N GLU A 115 9.30 -8.30 -9.44
CA GLU A 115 8.97 -8.83 -10.77
C GLU A 115 7.58 -8.40 -11.21
N ASN A 116 6.58 -8.53 -10.33
CA ASN A 116 5.22 -8.09 -10.61
C ASN A 116 5.15 -6.56 -10.83
N LEU A 117 5.91 -5.78 -10.07
CA LEU A 117 5.96 -4.32 -10.20
C LEU A 117 6.52 -3.88 -11.57
N GLU A 118 7.53 -4.58 -12.09
CA GLU A 118 8.10 -4.32 -13.43
C GLU A 118 7.12 -4.58 -14.56
N GLN A 119 6.11 -5.44 -14.34
CA GLN A 119 5.09 -5.75 -15.35
C GLN A 119 3.93 -4.75 -15.38
N LEU A 120 3.89 -3.79 -14.44
CA LEU A 120 2.84 -2.79 -14.40
C LEU A 120 3.03 -1.74 -15.49
N SER A 121 1.92 -1.28 -16.05
CA SER A 121 1.91 -0.28 -17.12
C SER A 121 2.48 1.07 -16.67
N VAL A 122 2.23 1.46 -15.41
CA VAL A 122 2.80 2.66 -14.80
C VAL A 122 3.04 2.37 -13.31
N VAL A 123 4.21 2.74 -12.81
CA VAL A 123 4.55 2.70 -11.39
C VAL A 123 4.89 4.11 -10.94
N GLY A 124 4.25 4.54 -9.87
CA GLY A 124 4.53 5.82 -9.22
C GLY A 124 4.96 5.64 -7.77
N VAL A 125 5.46 6.74 -7.21
CA VAL A 125 5.69 6.89 -5.77
C VAL A 125 5.07 8.20 -5.30
N GLN A 126 4.57 8.22 -4.07
CA GLN A 126 3.90 9.41 -3.52
C GLN A 126 4.81 10.65 -3.50
N ASP A 127 6.12 10.45 -3.34
CA ASP A 127 7.09 11.55 -3.31
C ASP A 127 7.18 12.31 -4.66
N ASN A 128 6.72 11.70 -5.77
CA ASN A 128 6.75 12.29 -7.11
C ASN A 128 5.47 12.01 -7.90
N LEU A 129 4.32 12.40 -7.35
CA LEU A 129 3.05 12.22 -8.03
C LEU A 129 2.91 13.02 -9.34
N GLY A 130 3.68 14.11 -9.50
CA GLY A 130 3.69 14.90 -10.74
C GLY A 130 4.18 14.08 -11.93
N LEU A 131 5.30 13.38 -11.78
CA LEU A 131 5.82 12.47 -12.81
C LEU A 131 4.87 11.30 -13.05
N PHE A 132 4.25 10.76 -11.99
CA PHE A 132 3.23 9.72 -12.12
C PHE A 132 2.05 10.19 -12.99
N LEU A 133 1.51 11.40 -12.75
CA LEU A 133 0.42 11.95 -13.57
C LEU A 133 0.83 12.13 -15.03
N GLN A 134 2.05 12.62 -15.28
CA GLN A 134 2.56 12.73 -16.65
C GLN A 134 2.53 11.38 -17.37
N ARG A 135 2.97 10.31 -16.71
CA ARG A 135 2.95 8.94 -17.27
C ARG A 135 1.56 8.40 -17.47
N ILE A 136 0.65 8.63 -16.53
CA ILE A 136 -0.77 8.28 -16.67
C ILE A 136 -1.37 8.96 -17.90
N ASN A 137 -1.12 10.26 -18.08
CA ASN A 137 -1.61 11.01 -19.23
C ASN A 137 -1.01 10.50 -20.54
N GLN A 138 0.28 10.18 -20.57
CA GLN A 138 0.95 9.62 -21.75
C GLN A 138 0.46 8.21 -22.10
N LYS A 139 0.28 7.33 -21.10
CA LYS A 139 -0.11 5.93 -21.28
C LYS A 139 -1.59 5.78 -21.63
N PHE A 140 -2.47 6.55 -20.99
CA PHE A 140 -3.92 6.35 -21.05
C PHE A 140 -4.71 7.51 -21.67
N GLY A 141 -4.08 8.67 -21.92
CA GLY A 141 -4.74 9.82 -22.53
C GLY A 141 -5.79 10.51 -21.63
N TRP A 142 -5.73 10.32 -20.32
CA TRP A 142 -6.77 10.78 -19.38
C TRP A 142 -6.77 12.28 -19.09
N ASN A 143 -5.70 13.02 -19.43
CA ASN A 143 -5.57 14.46 -19.24
C ASN A 143 -5.84 14.95 -17.80
N VAL A 144 -5.32 14.22 -16.81
CA VAL A 144 -5.40 14.56 -15.38
C VAL A 144 -4.41 15.68 -15.08
N ASN A 145 -4.91 16.84 -14.63
CA ASN A 145 -4.10 18.04 -14.44
C ASN A 145 -3.79 18.35 -12.97
N GLU A 146 -4.53 17.78 -12.02
CA GLU A 146 -4.39 18.10 -10.61
C GLU A 146 -4.65 16.89 -9.70
N ILE A 147 -4.04 16.93 -8.52
CA ILE A 147 -4.28 15.96 -7.45
C ILE A 147 -4.97 16.69 -6.31
N LEU A 148 -6.21 16.29 -6.02
CA LEU A 148 -6.93 16.81 -4.88
C LEU A 148 -6.40 16.15 -3.61
N GLU A 149 -5.86 16.95 -2.70
CA GLU A 149 -5.44 16.47 -1.39
C GLU A 149 -6.66 16.32 -0.46
N SER A 150 -7.21 15.11 -0.35
CA SER A 150 -8.39 14.85 0.50
C SER A 150 -8.08 14.39 1.93
N ASN A 151 -6.82 14.05 2.25
CA ASN A 151 -6.44 13.37 3.50
C ASN A 151 -5.37 14.11 4.34
N ARG A 152 -5.55 15.42 4.57
CA ARG A 152 -4.73 16.16 5.55
C ARG A 152 -5.26 15.93 6.97
N ASN A 153 -4.88 14.81 7.61
CA ASN A 153 -5.06 14.70 9.05
C ASN A 153 -4.07 15.64 9.76
N LYS A 154 -4.57 16.77 10.27
CA LYS A 154 -3.76 17.82 10.93
C LYS A 154 -3.08 17.34 12.22
N GLU A 155 -3.60 16.29 12.86
CA GLU A 155 -3.04 15.72 14.09
C GLU A 155 -1.90 14.73 13.83
N ARG A 156 -1.64 14.41 12.55
CA ARG A 156 -0.60 13.45 12.15
C ARG A 156 0.79 14.11 12.24
N PRO A 157 1.73 13.59 13.05
CA PRO A 157 3.11 14.03 13.04
C PRO A 157 3.78 13.70 11.71
N LYS A 158 4.79 14.47 11.30
CA LYS A 158 5.64 14.06 10.19
C LYS A 158 6.49 12.88 10.65
N ILE A 159 6.93 12.06 9.70
CA ILE A 159 7.79 10.93 10.05
C ILE A 159 9.09 11.37 10.73
N ASP A 160 9.61 12.55 10.39
CA ASP A 160 10.81 13.11 11.03
C ASP A 160 10.62 13.38 12.52
N ASP A 161 9.40 13.71 12.93
CA ASP A 161 9.03 13.97 14.33
C ASP A 161 8.82 12.68 15.15
N VAL A 162 8.77 11.52 14.49
CA VAL A 162 8.59 10.22 15.17
C VAL A 162 9.90 9.78 15.84
N PRO A 163 9.90 9.43 17.15
CA PRO A 163 11.09 9.01 17.85
C PRO A 163 11.80 7.82 17.20
N VAL A 164 13.14 7.79 17.26
CA VAL A 164 13.96 6.71 16.67
C VAL A 164 13.55 5.33 17.18
N ARG A 165 13.22 5.20 18.47
CA ARG A 165 12.74 3.94 19.05
C ARG A 165 11.45 3.43 18.38
N THR A 166 10.56 4.34 18.01
CA THR A 166 9.28 4.04 17.35
C THR A 166 9.53 3.72 15.89
N LYS A 167 10.43 4.43 15.21
CA LYS A 167 10.89 4.10 13.86
C LYS A 167 11.44 2.67 13.77
N ARG A 168 12.20 2.21 14.77
CA ARG A 168 12.69 0.82 14.84
C ARG A 168 11.54 -0.20 14.87
N LYS A 169 10.51 0.04 15.69
CA LYS A 169 9.30 -0.82 15.71
C LYS A 169 8.58 -0.84 14.37
N ILE A 170 8.52 0.30 13.67
CA ILE A 170 7.94 0.36 12.33
C ILE A 170 8.78 -0.45 11.34
N TYR A 171 10.11 -0.30 11.38
CA TYR A 171 11.03 -1.04 10.51
C TYR A 171 10.81 -2.55 10.60
N ASP A 172 10.70 -3.10 11.82
CA ASP A 172 10.45 -4.53 12.05
C ASP A 172 9.14 -5.03 11.39
N LEU A 173 8.21 -4.11 11.10
CA LEU A 173 6.94 -4.41 10.45
C LEU A 173 6.99 -4.23 8.93
N VAL A 174 7.93 -3.45 8.40
CA VAL A 174 7.87 -2.96 7.00
C VAL A 174 9.19 -3.04 6.23
N TYR A 175 10.19 -3.75 6.72
CA TYR A 175 11.52 -3.80 6.09
C TYR A 175 11.49 -4.29 4.62
N LEU A 176 10.62 -5.25 4.25
CA LEU A 176 10.46 -5.65 2.84
C LEU A 176 9.78 -4.55 2.02
N ASP A 177 8.78 -3.88 2.59
CA ASP A 177 8.15 -2.73 1.93
C ASP A 177 9.17 -1.61 1.70
N LEU A 178 10.16 -1.46 2.58
CA LEU A 178 11.20 -0.44 2.44
C LEU A 178 12.11 -0.75 1.24
N GLU A 179 12.54 -2.01 1.11
CA GLU A 179 13.32 -2.44 -0.05
C GLU A 179 12.53 -2.34 -1.35
N LEU A 180 11.26 -2.74 -1.33
CA LEU A 180 10.37 -2.62 -2.47
C LEU A 180 10.11 -1.15 -2.84
N TYR A 181 9.99 -0.26 -1.85
CA TYR A 181 9.81 1.17 -2.08
C TYR A 181 11.03 1.78 -2.80
N PHE A 182 12.25 1.48 -2.35
CA PHE A 182 13.45 1.96 -3.03
C PHE A 182 13.60 1.38 -4.45
N PHE A 183 13.17 0.14 -4.66
CA PHE A 183 13.11 -0.44 -5.99
C PHE A 183 12.10 0.31 -6.87
N ALA A 184 10.89 0.58 -6.35
CA ALA A 184 9.85 1.33 -7.05
C ALA A 184 10.27 2.77 -7.37
N GLN A 185 11.01 3.45 -6.48
CA GLN A 185 11.56 4.78 -6.75
C GLN A 185 12.47 4.75 -7.97
N LYS A 186 13.40 3.80 -8.02
CA LYS A 186 14.29 3.64 -9.20
C LYS A 186 13.47 3.40 -10.46
N LEU A 187 12.49 2.50 -10.41
CA LEU A 187 11.62 2.20 -11.55
C LEU A 187 10.76 3.42 -11.98
N ALA A 188 10.34 4.25 -11.03
CA ALA A 188 9.55 5.45 -11.28
C ALA A 188 10.40 6.63 -11.82
N ASP A 189 11.72 6.61 -11.60
CA ASP A 189 12.63 7.65 -12.10
C ASP A 189 13.07 7.40 -13.57
N TYR A 190 13.01 6.17 -14.06
CA TYR A 190 13.19 5.79 -15.48
C TYR A 190 11.88 5.87 -16.25
#